data_AF-A0A662SWT2-F1
#
_entry.id   AF-A0A662SWT2-F1
#
_cell.length_a   1.000
_cell.length_b   1.000
_cell.length_c   1.000
_cell.angle_alpha   90.00
_cell.angle_beta   90.00
_cell.angle_gamma   90.00
#
_symmetry.space_group_name_H-M   'P 1'
#
loop_
_entity.id
_entity.type
_entity.pdbx_description
1 polymer ?
#
loop_
_entity_poly.entity_id
_entity_poly.type
_entity_poly.pdbx_seq_one_letter_code
_entity_poly.pdbx_strand_id
1 'polypeptide(L)'
;YLREVEELLSSAGEADIVAVSAGFDRHIEDWGHQLHTEDYRRIAQLVKEYSESSCNGRRMAALEGGYNHKVLGKNVRAFLEGFK
;
A
#
# COMPACT_ATOMS: atom_id res chain seq x y z
N TYR A 1 -8.45 1.12 8.77
CA TYR A 1 -7.67 1.14 7.52
C TYR A 1 -6.92 -0.16 7.29
N LEU A 2 -5.92 -0.56 8.11
CA LEU A 2 -5.23 -1.86 7.88
C LEU A 2 -6.19 -3.06 7.85
N ARG A 3 -7.09 -3.17 8.85
CA ARG A 3 -8.13 -4.21 8.87
C ARG A 3 -9.04 -4.20 7.64
N GLU A 4 -9.37 -3.02 7.15
CA GLU A 4 -10.21 -2.85 5.94
C GLU A 4 -9.48 -3.33 4.69
N VAL A 5 -8.17 -3.06 4.58
CA VAL A 5 -7.33 -3.59 3.50
C VAL A 5 -7.22 -5.12 3.59
N GLU A 6 -7.02 -5.66 4.79
CA GLU A 6 -6.97 -7.12 5.02
C GLU A 6 -8.28 -7.81 4.65
N GLU A 7 -9.42 -7.26 5.07
CA GLU A 7 -10.76 -7.76 4.74
C GLU A 7 -11.02 -7.71 3.23
N LEU A 8 -10.68 -6.58 2.57
CA LEU A 8 -10.84 -6.42 1.14
C LEU A 8 -10.01 -7.45 0.37
N LEU A 9 -8.73 -7.60 0.67
CA LEU A 9 -7.86 -8.58 0.00
C LEU A 9 -8.31 -10.03 0.26
N SER A 10 -8.77 -10.34 1.48
CA SER A 10 -9.27 -11.68 1.81
C SER A 10 -10.55 -12.04 1.05
N SER A 11 -11.37 -11.03 0.71
CA SER A 11 -12.63 -11.21 -0.02
C SER A 11 -12.49 -11.11 -1.55
N ALA A 12 -11.34 -10.66 -2.06
CA ALA A 12 -11.16 -10.31 -3.47
C ALA A 12 -11.16 -11.52 -4.44
N GLY A 13 -10.97 -12.75 -3.95
CA GLY A 13 -10.92 -13.95 -4.79
C GLY A 13 -9.65 -14.03 -5.66
N GLU A 14 -9.70 -14.83 -6.72
CA GLU A 14 -8.60 -14.96 -7.69
C GLU A 14 -8.50 -13.73 -8.61
N ALA A 15 -7.27 -13.38 -8.99
CA ALA A 15 -7.00 -12.25 -9.89
C ALA A 15 -5.86 -12.57 -10.85
N ASP A 16 -5.77 -11.82 -11.95
CA ASP A 16 -4.60 -11.89 -12.83
C ASP A 16 -3.46 -11.01 -12.36
N ILE A 17 -3.75 -9.86 -11.77
CA ILE A 17 -2.75 -8.90 -11.31
C ILE A 17 -3.38 -8.00 -10.25
N VAL A 18 -2.58 -7.54 -9.30
CA VAL A 18 -2.95 -6.44 -8.41
C VAL A 18 -2.29 -5.14 -8.86
N ALA A 19 -3.09 -4.10 -9.03
CA ALA A 19 -2.59 -2.75 -9.29
C ALA A 19 -2.91 -1.83 -8.11
N VAL A 20 -1.90 -1.17 -7.56
CA VAL A 20 -2.05 -0.22 -6.44
C VAL A 20 -1.91 1.21 -6.94
N SER A 21 -2.96 2.00 -6.74
CA SER A 21 -2.93 3.46 -6.83
C SER A 21 -2.31 3.98 -5.50
N ALA A 22 -0.99 4.15 -5.48
CA ALA A 22 -0.19 4.34 -4.27
C ALA A 22 -0.12 5.82 -3.86
N GLY A 23 -1.14 6.26 -3.11
CA GLY A 23 -1.21 7.58 -2.49
C GLY A 23 -0.68 7.62 -1.05
N PHE A 24 0.03 8.69 -0.70
CA PHE A 24 0.67 8.90 0.60
C PHE A 24 0.14 10.14 1.35
N ASP A 25 -0.94 10.73 0.86
CA ASP A 25 -1.62 11.90 1.42
C ASP A 25 -2.42 11.61 2.69
N ARG A 26 -2.69 10.34 3.00
CA ARG A 26 -3.30 9.91 4.28
C ARG A 26 -2.35 9.92 5.49
N HIS A 27 -1.09 10.29 5.31
CA HIS A 27 -0.10 10.25 6.39
C HIS A 27 -0.48 11.20 7.54
N ILE A 28 -0.08 10.91 8.78
CA ILE A 28 -0.37 11.72 9.97
C ILE A 28 0.13 13.17 9.87
N GLU A 29 1.19 13.40 9.09
CA GLU A 29 1.77 14.72 8.81
C GLU A 29 1.34 15.28 7.44
N ASP A 30 0.44 14.60 6.73
CA ASP A 30 -0.12 15.04 5.44
C ASP A 30 -1.66 15.18 5.58
N TRP A 31 -2.36 15.46 4.49
CA TRP A 31 -3.75 15.92 4.51
C TRP A 31 -4.72 15.01 5.29
N GLY A 32 -4.56 13.69 5.20
CA GLY A 32 -5.51 12.74 5.78
C GLY A 32 -5.32 12.41 7.26
N HIS A 33 -4.20 12.80 7.87
CA HIS A 33 -3.95 12.68 9.31
C HIS A 33 -4.25 11.27 9.92
N GLN A 34 -4.04 10.18 9.17
CA GLN A 34 -4.56 8.85 9.52
C GLN A 34 -3.49 7.75 9.65
N LEU A 35 -2.47 7.74 8.78
CA LEU A 35 -1.51 6.64 8.66
C LEU A 35 -0.10 7.05 9.07
N HIS A 36 0.60 6.17 9.74
CA HIS A 36 2.03 6.29 9.99
C HIS A 36 2.84 5.72 8.81
N THR A 37 4.10 6.11 8.69
CA THR A 37 5.04 5.55 7.68
C THR A 37 5.05 4.01 7.69
N GLU A 38 4.99 3.40 8.87
CA GLU A 38 4.99 1.93 9.04
C GLU A 38 3.73 1.27 8.48
N ASP A 39 2.58 1.96 8.51
CA ASP A 39 1.33 1.43 7.96
C ASP A 39 1.43 1.25 6.44
N TYR A 40 2.13 2.14 5.73
CA TYR A 40 2.38 1.98 4.29
C TYR A 40 3.23 0.74 3.98
N ARG A 41 4.20 0.41 4.85
CA ARG A 41 4.95 -0.85 4.71
C ARG A 41 4.04 -2.04 4.91
N ARG A 42 3.19 -2.03 5.96
CA ARG A 42 2.27 -3.14 6.24
C ARG A 42 1.24 -3.33 5.12
N ILE A 43 0.68 -2.25 4.57
CA ILE A 43 -0.23 -2.30 3.41
C ILE A 43 0.46 -2.95 2.21
N ALA A 44 1.70 -2.56 1.93
CA ALA A 44 2.45 -3.12 0.81
C ALA A 44 2.77 -4.62 1.01
N GLN A 45 3.07 -5.05 2.24
CA GLN A 45 3.24 -6.46 2.59
C GLN A 45 1.96 -7.26 2.35
N LEU A 46 0.80 -6.74 2.77
CA LEU A 46 -0.49 -7.38 2.53
C LEU A 46 -0.79 -7.54 1.04
N VAL A 47 -0.52 -6.51 0.24
CA VAL A 47 -0.67 -6.60 -1.22
C VAL A 47 0.28 -7.63 -1.82
N LYS A 48 1.53 -7.68 -1.35
CA LYS A 48 2.50 -8.71 -1.76
C LYS A 48 1.99 -10.11 -1.43
N GLU A 49 1.62 -10.35 -0.17
CA GLU A 49 1.12 -11.64 0.32
C GLU A 49 -0.06 -12.12 -0.53
N TYR A 50 -1.07 -11.26 -0.73
CA TYR A 50 -2.21 -11.57 -1.60
C TYR A 50 -1.77 -11.83 -3.05
N SER A 51 -0.82 -11.04 -3.59
CA SER A 51 -0.39 -11.26 -4.97
C SER A 51 0.28 -12.62 -5.16
N GLU A 52 1.08 -13.05 -4.18
CA GLU A 52 1.78 -14.33 -4.19
C GLU A 52 0.81 -15.50 -4.10
N SER A 53 -0.26 -15.38 -3.32
CA SER A 53 -1.28 -16.43 -3.19
C SER A 53 -2.28 -16.47 -4.35
N SER A 54 -2.63 -15.32 -4.93
CA SER A 54 -3.84 -15.19 -5.75
C SER A 54 -3.57 -14.85 -7.22
N CYS A 55 -2.36 -14.40 -7.58
CA CYS A 55 -2.04 -13.99 -8.95
C CYS A 55 -0.59 -14.22 -9.38
N ASN A 56 0.07 -15.27 -8.86
CA ASN A 56 1.46 -15.65 -9.17
C ASN A 56 2.49 -14.54 -8.91
N GLY A 57 2.26 -13.74 -7.85
CA GLY A 57 3.11 -12.61 -7.49
C GLY A 57 3.01 -11.40 -8.42
N ARG A 58 2.08 -11.41 -9.40
CA ARG A 58 1.92 -10.29 -10.34
C ARG A 58 1.30 -9.09 -9.63
N ARG A 59 2.10 -8.07 -9.38
CA ARG A 59 1.66 -6.80 -8.79
C ARG A 59 2.39 -5.61 -9.40
N MET A 60 1.70 -4.49 -9.47
CA MET A 60 2.25 -3.19 -9.87
C MET A 60 1.71 -2.09 -8.96
N ALA A 61 2.46 -1.00 -8.83
CA ALA A 61 2.02 0.19 -8.12
C ALA A 61 2.38 1.44 -8.93
N ALA A 62 1.48 2.41 -8.96
CA ALA A 62 1.69 3.72 -9.55
C ALA A 62 1.58 4.79 -8.46
N LEU A 63 2.54 5.71 -8.41
CA LEU A 63 2.53 6.82 -7.45
C LEU A 63 1.39 7.79 -7.77
N GLU A 64 0.66 8.22 -6.74
CA GLU A 64 -0.47 9.15 -6.83
C GLU A 64 -0.25 10.38 -5.95
N GLY A 65 -1.13 10.62 -4.98
CA GLY A 65 -1.05 11.74 -4.03
C GLY A 65 0.03 11.57 -2.95
N GLY A 66 0.24 12.65 -2.21
CA GLY A 66 1.30 12.80 -1.22
C GLY A 66 1.96 14.16 -1.38
N TYR A 67 1.61 15.08 -0.50
CA TYR A 67 1.81 16.52 -0.71
C TYR A 67 2.79 17.11 0.30
N ASN A 68 3.07 16.42 1.40
CA ASN A 68 4.11 16.81 2.33
C ASN A 68 5.47 16.18 1.96
N HIS A 69 6.31 16.98 1.31
CA HIS A 69 7.66 16.57 0.89
C HIS A 69 8.60 16.10 2.02
N LYS A 70 8.35 16.48 3.30
CA LYS A 70 9.17 16.03 4.44
C LYS A 70 8.98 14.54 4.77
N VAL A 71 7.82 13.97 4.40
CA VAL A 71 7.44 12.60 4.73
C VAL A 71 7.22 11.72 3.50
N LEU A 72 6.88 12.30 2.34
CA LEU A 72 6.59 11.55 1.12
C LEU A 72 7.67 10.52 0.78
N GLY A 73 8.94 10.93 0.70
CA GLY A 73 10.04 10.02 0.36
C GLY A 73 10.20 8.86 1.36
N LYS A 74 9.93 9.11 2.65
CA LYS A 74 9.98 8.07 3.70
C LYS A 74 8.83 7.08 3.53
N ASN A 75 7.63 7.58 3.22
CA ASN A 75 6.43 6.79 3.02
C ASN A 75 6.54 5.92 1.76
N VAL A 76 7.01 6.50 0.65
CA VAL A 76 7.32 5.76 -0.60
C VAL A 76 8.36 4.67 -0.33
N ARG A 77 9.44 4.99 0.39
CA ARG A 77 10.45 3.98 0.74
C ARG A 77 9.88 2.84 1.57
N ALA A 78 9.09 3.15 2.60
CA ALA A 78 8.47 2.14 3.47
C ALA A 78 7.51 1.24 2.67
N PHE A 79 6.71 1.81 1.78
CA PHE A 79 5.88 1.05 0.84
C PHE A 79 6.73 0.13 -0.05
N LEU A 80 7.78 0.66 -0.71
CA LEU A 80 8.66 -0.15 -1.57
C LEU A 80 9.37 -1.27 -0.81
N GLU A 81 9.73 -1.07 0.46
CA GLU A 81 10.31 -2.13 1.30
C GLU A 81 9.31 -3.27 1.58
N GLY A 82 8.04 -2.96 1.78
CA GLY A 82 6.99 -3.96 1.95
C GLY A 82 6.52 -4.59 0.64
N PHE A 83 6.66 -3.88 -0.48
CA PHE A 83 6.16 -4.29 -1.79
C PHE A 83 7.09 -5.26 -2.54
N LYS A 84 8.37 -5.32 -2.15
CA LYS A 84 9.38 -6.26 -2.69
C LYS A 84 9.10 -7.68 -2.23
#